data_AF-A0A363CXP2-F1
#
_entry.id   AF-A0A363CXP2-F1
#
_cell.length_a   1.000
_cell.length_b   1.000
_cell.length_c   1.000
_cell.angle_alpha   90.00
_cell.angle_beta   90.00
_cell.angle_gamma   90.00
#
_symmetry.space_group_name_H-M   'P 1'
#
loop_
_entity.id
_entity.type
_entity.pdbx_description
1 polymer ?
#
loop_
_entity_poly.entity_id
_entity_poly.type
_entity_poly.pdbx_seq_one_letter_code
_entity_poly.pdbx_strand_id
1 'polypeptide(L)' 'MTLLEEKELRQKITDTILPLAMNMTEDKIRTIILAVEKDNKDLQEGFGAMLFEQIMVQKNNILRRNI' A
#
# COMPACT_ATOMS: atom_id res chain seq x y z
N MET A 1 -10.30 -10.24 9.12
CA MET A 1 -10.45 -10.03 7.66
C MET A 1 -10.62 -11.38 7.01
N THR A 2 -11.60 -11.53 6.13
CA THR A 2 -11.84 -12.77 5.37
C THR A 2 -10.89 -12.87 4.17
N LEU A 3 -10.71 -14.08 3.62
CA LEU A 3 -9.85 -14.31 2.45
C LEU A 3 -10.31 -13.53 1.20
N LEU A 4 -11.62 -13.29 1.08
CA LEU A 4 -12.20 -12.52 -0.03
C LEU A 4 -11.88 -11.04 0.11
N GLU A 5 -12.10 -10.46 1.29
CA GLU A 5 -11.78 -9.06 1.58
C GLU A 5 -10.29 -8.77 1.39
N GLU A 6 -9.41 -9.67 1.82
CA GLU A 6 -7.97 -9.52 1.63
C GLU A 6 -7.60 -9.50 0.14
N LYS A 7 -8.24 -10.35 -0.67
CA LYS A 7 -8.01 -10.39 -2.12
C LYS A 7 -8.50 -9.12 -2.79
N GLU A 8 -9.69 -8.63 -2.44
CA GLU A 8 -10.22 -7.37 -2.96
C GLU A 8 -9.35 -6.18 -2.57
N LEU A 9 -8.86 -6.15 -1.33
CA LEU A 9 -7.94 -5.13 -0.85
C LEU A 9 -6.63 -5.15 -1.67
N ARG A 10 -6.01 -6.31 -1.85
CA ARG A 10 -4.79 -6.44 -2.68
C ARG A 10 -5.02 -5.99 -4.12
N GLN A 11 -6.17 -6.33 -4.69
CA GLN A 11 -6.51 -5.95 -6.06
C GLN A 11 -6.67 -4.42 -6.17
N LYS A 12 -7.42 -3.80 -5.26
CA LYS A 12 -7.58 -2.35 -5.21
C LYS A 12 -6.24 -1.62 -5.04
N ILE A 13 -5.34 -2.12 -4.20
CA ILE A 13 -4.00 -1.54 -4.02
C ILE A 13 -3.23 -1.60 -5.35
N THR A 14 -3.24 -2.74 -6.02
CA THR A 14 -2.58 -2.95 -7.32
C THR A 14 -3.12 -1.99 -8.38
N ASP A 15 -4.44 -1.79 -8.43
CA ASP A 15 -5.08 -1.05 -9.50
C ASP A 15 -5.03 0.47 -9.29
N THR A 16 -4.96 0.93 -8.04
CA THR A 16 -5.09 2.36 -7.71
C THR A 16 -3.81 2.99 -7.17
N ILE A 17 -3.15 2.35 -6.20
CA ILE A 17 -2.02 2.94 -5.49
C ILE A 17 -0.70 2.58 -6.17
N LEU A 18 -0.56 1.32 -6.59
CA LEU A 18 0.70 0.79 -7.10
C LEU A 18 1.23 1.54 -8.33
N PRO A 19 0.43 1.93 -9.35
CA PRO A 19 0.92 2.66 -10.52
C PRO A 19 1.56 4.00 -10.16
N LEU A 20 1.07 4.64 -9.10
CA LEU A 20 1.63 5.90 -8.57
C LEU A 20 2.88 5.63 -7.73
N ALA A 21 2.81 4.63 -6.83
CA ALA A 21 3.87 4.28 -5.90
C ALA A 21 5.12 3.69 -6.59
N MET A 22 4.99 3.10 -7.78
CA MET A 22 6.14 2.58 -8.55
C MET A 22 7.19 3.66 -8.81
N ASN A 23 6.76 4.89 -9.08
CA ASN A 23 7.63 6.04 -9.37
C ASN A 23 8.00 6.87 -8.13
N MET A 24 7.62 6.42 -6.92
CA MET A 24 7.90 7.11 -5.66
C MET A 24 9.02 6.42 -4.87
N THR A 25 9.76 7.20 -4.08
CA THR A 25 10.69 6.66 -3.08
C THR A 25 9.92 6.07 -1.89
N GLU A 26 10.54 5.13 -1.17
CA GLU A 26 9.94 4.49 0.00
C GLU A 26 9.53 5.52 1.07
N ASP A 27 10.41 6.49 1.34
CA ASP A 27 10.13 7.55 2.31
C ASP A 27 8.92 8.40 1.93
N LYS A 28 8.78 8.72 0.64
CA LYS A 28 7.62 9.50 0.16
C LYS A 28 6.32 8.72 0.34
N ILE A 29 6.33 7.41 0.05
CA ILE A 29 5.17 6.54 0.24
C ILE A 29 4.81 6.48 1.74
N ARG A 30 5.81 6.29 2.61
CA ARG A 30 5.62 6.26 4.07
C ARG A 30 5.02 7.57 4.59
N THR A 31 5.57 8.72 4.18
CA THR A 31 5.06 10.03 4.62
C THR A 31 3.61 10.25 4.18
N ILE A 32 3.24 9.91 2.95
CA ILE A 32 1.87 10.06 2.46
C ILE A 32 0.91 9.18 3.26
N ILE A 33 1.26 7.91 3.49
CA ILE A 33 0.39 6.98 4.21
C ILE A 33 0.19 7.42 5.66
N LEU A 34 1.26 7.85 6.35
CA LEU A 34 1.17 8.36 7.72
C LEU A 34 0.32 9.63 7.82
N ALA A 35 0.42 10.52 6.82
CA ALA A 35 -0.43 11.72 6.76
C ALA A 35 -1.91 11.33 6.61
N VAL A 36 -2.23 10.40 5.70
CA VAL A 36 -3.59 9.90 5.50
C VAL A 36 -4.13 9.22 6.76
N GLU A 37 -3.34 8.36 7.42
CA GLU A 37 -3.75 7.70 8.67
C GLU A 37 -4.04 8.71 9.79
N LYS A 38 -3.21 9.75 9.90
CA LYS A 38 -3.40 10.82 10.90
C LYS A 38 -4.66 11.67 10.62
N ASP A 39 -4.94 11.94 9.36
CA ASP A 39 -6.05 12.80 8.95
C ASP A 39 -7.41 12.07 8.96
N ASN A 40 -7.40 10.73 8.97
CA ASN A 40 -8.62 9.90 8.95
C ASN A 40 -8.77 9.10 10.24
N LYS A 41 -9.48 9.68 11.21
CA LYS A 41 -9.73 9.08 12.54
C LYS A 41 -10.55 7.78 12.51
N ASP A 42 -11.21 7.50 11.40
CA ASP A 42 -12.01 6.28 11.19
C ASP A 42 -11.16 5.09 10.74
N LEU A 43 -9.89 5.33 10.35
CA LEU A 43 -8.96 4.25 10.05
C LEU A 43 -8.47 3.62 11.34
N GLN A 44 -8.46 2.29 11.35
CA GLN A 44 -7.92 1.53 12.46
C GLN A 44 -6.42 1.80 12.61
N GLU A 45 -5.96 1.96 13.84
CA GLU A 45 -4.53 2.10 14.15
C GLU A 45 -3.73 0.93 13.57
N GLY A 46 -2.64 1.25 12.86
CA GLY A 46 -1.77 0.26 12.21
C GLY A 46 -2.20 -0.10 10.79
N PHE A 47 -3.33 0.44 10.30
CA PHE A 47 -3.72 0.32 8.89
C PHE A 47 -2.67 0.92 7.96
N GLY A 48 -2.09 2.07 8.32
CA GLY A 48 -1.06 2.71 7.50
C GLY A 48 0.19 1.82 7.35
N ALA A 49 0.64 1.20 8.45
CA ALA A 49 1.77 0.28 8.43
C ALA A 49 1.48 -0.95 7.54
N MET A 50 0.29 -1.54 7.67
CA MET A 50 -0.15 -2.68 6.84
C MET A 50 -0.17 -2.31 5.34
N LEU A 51 -0.74 -1.15 5.01
CA LEU A 51 -0.82 -0.68 3.62
C LEU A 51 0.57 -0.43 3.03
N PHE A 52 1.47 0.19 3.79
CA PHE A 52 2.85 0.41 3.39
C PHE A 52 3.56 -0.90 3.04
N GLU A 53 3.46 -1.91 3.91
CA GLU A 53 4.06 -3.23 3.66
C GLU A 53 3.53 -3.88 2.38
N GLN A 54 2.21 -3.85 2.15
CA GLN A 54 1.61 -4.42 0.95
C GLN A 54 2.12 -3.74 -0.32
N ILE A 55 2.23 -2.40 -0.31
CA ILE A 55 2.76 -1.64 -1.44
C ILE A 55 4.22 -2.01 -1.71
N MET A 56 5.05 -2.14 -0.66
CA MET A 56 6.47 -2.52 -0.81
C MET A 56 6.63 -3.93 -1.36
N VAL A 57 5.88 -4.90 -0.84
CA VAL A 57 5.90 -6.29 -1.34
C VAL A 57 5.50 -6.34 -2.81
N GLN A 58 4.40 -5.69 -3.20
CA GLN A 58 3.94 -5.68 -4.58
C GLN A 58 4.93 -4.98 -5.52
N LYS A 59 5.47 -3.82 -5.11
CA LYS A 59 6.49 -3.09 -5.87
C LYS A 59 7.72 -3.93 -6.12
N ASN A 60 8.26 -4.57 -5.07
CA ASN A 60 9.42 -5.45 -5.17
C ASN A 60 9.15 -6.66 -6.06
N ASN A 61 7.96 -7.25 -5.99
CA ASN A 61 7.57 -8.38 -6.85
C ASN A 61 7.54 -7.98 -8.32
N ILE A 62 7.03 -6.79 -8.66
CA ILE A 62 7.03 -6.28 -10.04
C ILE A 62 8.46 -6.03 -10.52
N LEU A 63 9.29 -5.36 -9.72
CA LEU A 63 10.68 -5.08 -10.06
C LEU A 63 11.47 -6.38 -10.30
N ARG A 64 11.30 -7.39 -9.45
CA ARG A 64 11.95 -8.70 -9.61
C ARG A 64 11.47 -9.49 -10.83
N ARG A 65 10.22 -9.29 -11.26
CA ARG A 65 9.67 -9.97 -12.45
C ARG A 65 10.14 -9.35 -13.76
N ASN A 66 10.59 -8.10 -13.72
CA ASN A 66 11.05 -7.33 -14.88
C ASN A 66 12.59 -7.34 -15.05
N ILE A 67 13.31 -8.10 -14.23
CA ILE A 67 14.77 -8.34 -14.30
C ILE A 67 14.98 -9.80 -14.69
#